data_AF-A0AAF0LHY0-F1
#
_entry.id   AF-A0AAF0LHY0-F1
#
_cell.length_a   1.000
_cell.length_b   1.000
_cell.length_c   1.000
_cell.angle_alpha   90.00
_cell.angle_beta   90.00
_cell.angle_gamma   90.00
#
_symmetry.space_group_name_H-M   'P 1'
#
loop_
_entity.id
_entity.type
_entity.pdbx_description
1 polymer ?
#
loop_
_entity_poly.entity_id
_entity_poly.type
_entity_poly.pdbx_seq_one_letter_code
_entity_poly.pdbx_strand_id
1 'polypeptide(L)' 'MAAAGRSALPLRVVGEETQWTRLTPEALRRWRERLVALPPEERGEIVD' A
#
# COMPACT_ATOMS: atom_id res chain seq x y z
N MET A 1 -5.88 -13.37 8.81
CA MET A 1 -5.38 -12.29 7.93
C MET A 1 -6.03 -11.00 8.39
N ALA A 2 -5.28 -9.96 8.74
CA ALA A 2 -5.86 -8.65 9.00
C ALA A 2 -6.25 -8.02 7.67
N ALA A 3 -7.53 -7.68 7.49
CA ALA A 3 -7.96 -6.83 6.39
C ALA A 3 -7.38 -5.42 6.60
N ALA A 4 -7.02 -4.72 5.53
CA ALA A 4 -6.69 -3.31 5.63
C ALA A 4 -7.90 -2.55 6.21
N GLY A 5 -7.67 -1.73 7.25
CA GLY A 5 -8.72 -1.02 7.97
C GLY A 5 -8.64 0.49 7.78
N ARG A 6 -9.81 1.15 7.72
CA ARG A 6 -9.96 2.61 7.82
C ARG A 6 -10.68 2.94 9.13
N SER A 7 -10.20 3.95 9.86
CA SER A 7 -10.83 4.43 11.09
C SER A 7 -11.41 5.83 10.88
N ALA A 8 -12.66 6.03 11.27
CA ALA A 8 -13.27 7.36 11.37
C ALA A 8 -12.93 8.06 12.71
N LEU A 9 -12.37 7.31 13.67
CA LEU A 9 -11.93 7.83 14.96
C LEU A 9 -10.41 8.03 14.99
N PRO A 10 -9.90 8.96 15.81
CA PRO A 10 -8.46 9.14 15.98
C PRO A 10 -7.76 7.85 16.42
N LEU A 11 -6.56 7.62 15.88
CA LEU A 11 -5.68 6.52 16.28
C LEU A 11 -4.50 7.06 17.09
N ARG A 12 -4.07 6.29 18.09
CA ARG A 12 -2.87 6.59 18.90
C ARG A 12 -1.70 5.76 18.40
N VAL A 13 -0.57 6.40 18.10
CA VAL A 13 0.71 5.73 17.82
C VAL A 13 1.33 5.28 19.14
N VAL A 14 1.70 4.01 19.24
CA VAL A 14 2.20 3.39 20.49
C VAL A 14 3.64 2.91 20.40
N GLY A 15 4.25 2.94 19.22
CA GLY A 15 5.62 2.47 18.98
C GLY A 15 6.01 2.55 17.51
N GLU A 16 7.24 2.13 17.21
CA GLU A 16 7.83 2.18 15.87
C GLU A 16 8.58 0.89 15.57
N GLU A 17 8.31 0.28 14.41
CA GLU A 17 9.03 -0.91 13.96
C GLU A 17 10.22 -0.53 13.07
N THR A 18 11.40 -0.54 13.67
CA THR A 18 12.66 -0.13 13.01
C THR A 18 13.28 -1.23 12.14
N GLN A 19 12.83 -2.48 12.31
CA GLN A 19 13.39 -3.66 11.65
C GLN A 19 12.58 -4.10 10.41
N TRP A 20 11.77 -3.19 9.87
CA TRP A 20 10.95 -3.52 8.71
C TRP A 20 11.80 -3.78 7.46
N THR A 21 11.75 -5.01 6.96
CA THR A 21 12.48 -5.38 5.74
C THR A 21 11.82 -4.74 4.52
N ARG A 22 12.60 -3.96 3.76
CA ARG A 22 12.13 -3.30 2.53
C ARG A 22 12.16 -4.28 1.35
N LEU A 23 11.31 -4.02 0.35
CA LEU A 23 11.45 -4.66 -0.96
C LEU A 23 12.77 -4.24 -1.61
N THR A 24 13.37 -5.14 -2.40
CA THR A 24 14.51 -4.76 -3.25
C THR A 24 14.08 -3.72 -4.29
N PRO A 25 15.01 -2.92 -4.84
CA PRO A 25 14.69 -1.96 -5.89
C PRO A 25 13.97 -2.59 -7.09
N GLU A 26 14.34 -3.80 -7.47
CA GLU A 26 13.74 -4.54 -8.61
C GLU A 26 12.32 -4.99 -8.29
N ALA A 27 12.09 -5.52 -7.08
CA ALA A 27 10.76 -5.93 -6.64
C ALA A 27 9.82 -4.72 -6.54
N LEU A 28 10.32 -3.59 -6.04
CA LEU A 28 9.56 -2.33 -5.97
C LEU A 28 9.22 -1.80 -7.37
N ARG A 29 10.19 -1.82 -8.30
CA ARG A 29 9.98 -1.40 -9.69
C ARG A 29 8.90 -2.27 -10.36
N ARG A 30 9.02 -3.58 -10.25
CA ARG A 30 8.04 -4.52 -10.84
C ARG A 30 6.63 -4.32 -10.28
N TRP A 31 6.52 -4.01 -8.99
CA TRP A 31 5.23 -3.68 -8.39
C TRP A 31 4.63 -2.40 -8.98
N ARG A 32 5.42 -1.33 -9.15
CA ARG A 32 4.96 -0.07 -9.77
C ARG A 32 4.53 -0.26 -11.22
N GLU A 33 5.32 -1.00 -12.00
CA GLU A 33 5.00 -1.33 -13.40
C GLU A 33 3.63 -2.02 -13.52
N ARG A 34 3.33 -2.95 -12.61
CA ARG A 34 2.02 -3.63 -12.57
C ARG A 34 0.85 -2.69 -12.28
N LEU A 35 1.04 -1.68 -11.44
CA LEU A 35 -0.03 -0.71 -11.13
C LEU A 35 -0.36 0.17 -12.32
N VAL A 36 0.64 0.58 -13.10
CA VAL A 36 0.46 1.52 -14.22
C VAL A 36 0.13 0.84 -15.54
N ALA A 37 0.36 -0.47 -15.65
CA ALA A 37 0.07 -1.27 -16.83
C ALA A 37 -1.43 -1.34 -17.16
N LEU A 38 -2.31 -1.08 -16.19
CA LEU A 38 -3.76 -1.03 -16.42
C LEU A 38 -4.14 0.27 -17.16
N PRO A 39 -4.93 0.19 -18.24
CA PRO A 39 -5.52 1.36 -18.90
C PRO A 39 -6.35 2.20 -17.91
N PRO A 40 -6.42 3.54 -18.06
CA PRO A 40 -7.17 4.41 -17.15
C PRO A 40 -8.61 3.97 -16.86
N GLU A 41 -9.31 3.46 -17.87
CA GLU A 41 -10.67 2.91 -17.82
C GLU A 41 -10.80 1.60 -17.03
N GLU A 42 -9.68 0.88 -16.84
CA GLU A 42 -9.60 -0.37 -16.08
C GLU A 42 -8.87 -0.20 -14.73
N ARG A 43 -8.36 1.01 -14.45
CA ARG A 43 -7.76 1.32 -13.15
C ARG A 43 -8.86 1.37 -12.09
N GLY A 44 -8.62 0.72 -10.97
CA GLY A 44 -9.54 0.79 -9.82
C GLY A 44 -9.67 2.22 -9.30
N GLU A 45 -10.89 2.57 -8.88
CA GLU A 45 -11.17 3.84 -8.21
C GLU A 45 -10.58 3.86 -6.80
N ILE A 46 -10.09 5.03 -6.37
CA ILE A 46 -9.65 5.24 -5.00
C ILE A 46 -10.89 5.60 -4.18
N VAL A 47 -11.26 4.70 -3.26
CA VAL A 47 -12.41 4.87 -2.37
C VAL A 47 -11.96 5.32 -0.98
N ASP A 48 -12.69 6.31 -0.42
CA ASP A 48 -12.57 6.72 0.98
C ASP A 48 -13.37 5.74 1.86
#